data_AF-A0A9X2E4N2-F1
#
_entry.id   AF-A0A9X2E4N2-F1
#
_cell.length_a   1.000
_cell.length_b   1.000
_cell.length_c   1.000
_cell.angle_alpha   90.00
_cell.angle_beta   90.00
_cell.angle_gamma   90.00
#
_symmetry.space_group_name_H-M   'P 1'
#
loop_
_entity.id
_entity.type
_entity.pdbx_description
1 polymer ?
#
loop_
_entity_poly.entity_id
_entity_poly.type
_entity_poly.pdbx_seq_one_letter_code
_entity_poly.pdbx_strand_id
1 'polypeptide(L)'
;MTQAAGVAEGTPVAPGRLGEAIPQRELFEYLAALTRWLDRTTRELSRLDAAALASPQADSYTSDIVLAQSLRESVTRRLAELEIVWDSGRVDTVARERMSQLIWGRLDASSGRSGGAAVSLVEAVRLCDAVVAQLKSRLEFDPSGTDVAGRIVGVRAEIERCRDLTRDARGTVDRPAAERVAVLRSRLDALAEKAGRGADVSGPLGQLENDSARLERDLIIAASQRRGLERDRLRAQELAEAAERREAPLRELVARCRREIADPPRLAVPDVSRLGEPPADREGLDQYLARLTAVG
;
A
#
# COMPACT_ATOMS: atom_id res chain seq x y z
N MET A 1 5.87 -12.38 37.72
CA MET A 1 5.45 -11.23 36.88
C MET A 1 6.54 -11.00 35.86
N THR A 2 6.41 -11.62 34.69
CA THR A 2 7.37 -11.46 33.59
C THR A 2 6.79 -10.40 32.65
N GLN A 3 7.40 -9.23 32.67
CA GLN A 3 7.08 -8.10 31.80
C GLN A 3 7.41 -8.52 30.37
N ALA A 4 6.38 -8.83 29.57
CA ALA A 4 6.55 -9.07 28.15
C ALA A 4 7.00 -7.76 27.51
N ALA A 5 8.20 -7.79 26.91
CA ALA A 5 8.73 -6.70 26.11
C ALA A 5 7.68 -6.28 25.08
N GLY A 6 7.24 -5.02 25.16
CA GLY A 6 6.36 -4.42 24.17
C GLY A 6 7.05 -4.43 22.82
N VAL A 7 6.68 -5.39 21.97
CA VAL A 7 6.96 -5.31 20.54
C VAL A 7 6.29 -4.02 20.09
N ALA A 8 7.07 -3.09 19.54
CA ALA A 8 6.57 -1.81 19.06
C ALA A 8 5.28 -2.01 18.27
N GLU A 9 4.20 -1.39 18.73
CA GLU A 9 2.82 -1.60 18.27
C GLU A 9 2.60 -0.89 16.91
N GLY A 10 3.36 -1.32 15.92
CA GLY A 10 3.47 -0.68 14.60
C GLY A 10 2.41 -1.12 13.59
N THR A 11 2.46 -0.50 12.42
CA THR A 11 1.70 -0.88 11.22
C THR A 11 1.95 -2.36 10.88
N PRO A 12 0.91 -3.20 10.74
CA PRO A 12 1.04 -4.60 10.33
C PRO A 12 1.87 -4.76 9.05
N VAL A 13 2.86 -5.65 9.08
CA VAL A 13 3.66 -6.00 7.91
C VAL A 13 2.96 -7.14 7.19
N ALA A 14 2.47 -6.87 5.97
CA ALA A 14 1.79 -7.86 5.15
C ALA A 14 2.74 -9.00 4.74
N PRO A 15 2.33 -10.27 4.90
CA PRO A 15 3.14 -11.42 4.51
C PRO A 15 2.98 -11.75 3.03
N GLY A 16 3.91 -12.56 2.52
CA GLY A 16 3.87 -13.10 1.16
C GLY A 16 3.60 -12.07 0.06
N ARG A 17 2.97 -12.53 -1.02
CA ARG A 17 2.73 -11.74 -2.25
C ARG A 17 1.38 -12.08 -2.88
N LEU A 18 0.90 -11.25 -3.80
CA LEU A 18 -0.34 -11.48 -4.53
C LEU A 18 -0.29 -12.82 -5.30
N GLY A 19 -1.27 -13.69 -5.08
CA GLY A 19 -1.38 -15.00 -5.73
C GLY A 19 -0.41 -16.06 -5.19
N GLU A 20 0.34 -15.77 -4.12
CA GLU A 20 1.21 -16.74 -3.48
C GLU A 20 0.47 -17.51 -2.39
N ALA A 21 0.72 -18.82 -2.30
CA ALA A 21 0.29 -19.60 -1.15
C ALA A 21 1.14 -19.27 0.08
N ILE A 22 0.80 -18.18 0.78
CA ILE A 22 1.52 -17.66 1.95
C ILE A 22 1.61 -18.73 3.04
N PRO A 23 2.75 -18.93 3.71
CA PRO A 23 2.86 -19.87 4.83
C PRO A 23 1.82 -19.59 5.93
N GLN A 24 1.22 -20.65 6.44
CA GLN A 24 0.12 -20.55 7.42
C GLN A 24 0.52 -19.75 8.67
N ARG A 25 1.72 -19.97 9.19
CA ARG A 25 2.23 -19.24 10.35
C ARG A 25 2.28 -17.72 10.11
N GLU A 26 2.75 -17.30 8.93
CA GLU A 26 2.82 -15.88 8.58
C GLU A 26 1.43 -15.24 8.45
N LEU A 27 0.47 -15.98 7.88
CA LEU A 27 -0.93 -15.54 7.83
C LEU A 27 -1.52 -15.37 9.23
N PHE A 28 -1.29 -16.33 10.13
CA PHE A 28 -1.75 -16.23 11.52
C PHE A 28 -1.16 -15.03 12.25
N GLU A 29 0.16 -14.83 12.13
CA GLU A 29 0.86 -13.70 12.74
C GLU A 29 0.35 -12.36 12.19
N TYR A 30 0.10 -12.28 10.88
CA TYR A 30 -0.45 -11.10 10.24
C TYR A 30 -1.89 -10.80 10.68
N LEU A 31 -2.78 -11.79 10.69
CA LEU A 31 -4.15 -11.61 11.16
C LEU A 31 -4.18 -11.11 12.61
N ALA A 32 -3.38 -11.72 13.49
CA ALA A 32 -3.27 -11.28 14.87
C ALA A 32 -2.73 -9.84 14.99
N ALA A 33 -1.77 -9.46 14.15
CA ALA A 33 -1.27 -8.09 14.10
C ALA A 33 -2.33 -7.11 13.58
N LEU A 34 -3.11 -7.51 12.57
CA LEU A 34 -4.18 -6.70 11.98
C LEU A 34 -5.32 -6.46 12.96
N THR A 35 -5.73 -7.48 13.73
CA THR A 35 -6.73 -7.33 14.81
C THR A 35 -6.24 -6.35 15.89
N ARG A 36 -4.99 -6.51 16.38
CA ARG A 36 -4.42 -5.57 17.37
C ARG A 36 -4.35 -4.14 16.83
N TRP A 37 -3.96 -4.00 15.57
CA TRP A 37 -3.94 -2.72 14.89
C TRP A 37 -5.34 -2.09 14.83
N LEU A 38 -6.37 -2.84 14.43
CA LEU A 38 -7.75 -2.35 14.39
C LEU A 38 -8.26 -1.91 15.76
N ASP A 39 -7.99 -2.68 16.81
CA ASP A 39 -8.37 -2.32 18.18
C ASP A 39 -7.73 -1.01 18.64
N ARG A 40 -6.42 -0.87 18.39
CA ARG A 40 -5.67 0.35 18.71
C ARG A 40 -6.22 1.54 17.92
N THR A 41 -6.35 1.40 16.60
CA THR A 41 -6.82 2.46 15.70
C THR A 41 -8.25 2.88 16.01
N THR A 42 -9.12 1.94 16.41
CA THR A 42 -10.49 2.25 16.84
C THR A 42 -10.50 3.13 18.08
N ARG A 43 -9.75 2.73 19.13
CA ARG A 43 -9.64 3.53 20.36
C ARG A 43 -9.07 4.92 20.08
N GLU A 44 -8.06 4.99 19.22
CA GLU A 44 -7.41 6.25 18.88
C GLU A 44 -8.33 7.17 18.08
N LEU A 45 -9.02 6.66 17.06
CA LEU A 45 -9.97 7.44 16.28
C LEU A 45 -11.15 7.95 17.13
N SER A 46 -11.66 7.15 18.07
CA SER A 46 -12.69 7.63 19.00
C SER A 46 -12.20 8.78 19.88
N ARG A 47 -10.94 8.76 20.32
CA ARG A 47 -10.34 9.88 21.07
C ARG A 47 -10.16 11.12 20.20
N LEU A 48 -9.66 10.94 18.97
CA LEU A 48 -9.44 12.04 18.04
C LEU A 48 -10.74 12.69 17.58
N ASP A 49 -11.78 11.90 17.34
CA ASP A 49 -13.12 12.38 17.00
C ASP A 49 -13.71 13.23 18.15
N ALA A 50 -13.63 12.74 19.38
CA ALA A 50 -14.05 13.51 20.56
C ALA A 50 -13.26 14.82 20.73
N ALA A 51 -11.93 14.78 20.52
CA ALA A 51 -11.09 15.97 20.59
C ALA A 51 -11.39 16.97 19.46
N ALA A 52 -11.64 16.49 18.24
CA ALA A 52 -12.03 17.32 17.11
C ALA A 52 -13.38 18.00 17.33
N LEU A 53 -14.37 17.30 17.89
CA LEU A 53 -15.67 17.87 18.24
C LEU A 53 -15.58 18.93 19.35
N ALA A 54 -14.64 18.79 20.28
CA ALA A 54 -14.38 19.78 21.32
C ALA A 54 -13.56 20.99 20.82
N SER A 55 -13.00 20.92 19.61
CA SER A 55 -12.19 21.98 19.04
C SER A 55 -13.04 23.13 18.49
N PRO A 56 -12.64 24.40 18.68
CA PRO A 56 -13.26 25.55 18.01
C PRO A 56 -13.19 25.49 16.48
N GLN A 57 -12.35 24.62 15.91
CA GLN A 57 -12.10 24.47 14.48
C GLN A 57 -12.57 23.11 13.95
N ALA A 58 -13.63 22.53 14.53
CA ALA A 58 -14.14 21.19 14.22
C ALA A 58 -14.23 20.90 12.70
N ASP A 59 -14.75 21.86 11.92
CA ASP A 59 -14.90 21.74 10.45
C ASP A 59 -13.58 21.44 9.72
N SER A 60 -12.45 21.89 10.26
CA SER A 60 -11.12 21.68 9.68
C SER A 60 -10.57 20.26 9.83
N TYR A 61 -11.19 19.44 10.69
CA TYR A 61 -10.79 18.05 10.97
C TYR A 61 -11.78 17.03 10.38
N THR A 62 -13.02 17.44 10.14
CA THR A 62 -14.12 16.56 9.69
C THR A 62 -13.73 15.69 8.49
N SER A 63 -13.13 16.27 7.45
CA SER A 63 -12.76 15.51 6.25
C SER A 63 -11.74 14.40 6.54
N ASP A 64 -10.75 14.66 7.40
CA ASP A 64 -9.68 13.71 7.71
C ASP A 64 -10.18 12.62 8.67
N ILE A 65 -11.03 12.99 9.64
CA ILE A 65 -11.72 12.03 10.51
C ILE A 65 -12.61 11.07 9.69
N VAL A 66 -13.42 11.61 8.77
CA VAL A 66 -14.28 10.80 7.89
C VAL A 66 -13.45 9.88 6.99
N LEU A 67 -12.33 10.38 6.44
CA LEU A 67 -11.41 9.56 5.65
C LEU A 67 -10.82 8.42 6.49
N ALA A 68 -10.33 8.71 7.69
CA ALA A 68 -9.73 7.69 8.56
C ALA A 68 -10.75 6.64 9.02
N GLN A 69 -11.97 7.06 9.37
CA GLN A 69 -13.11 6.19 9.68
C GLN A 69 -13.44 5.26 8.50
N SER A 70 -13.50 5.80 7.28
CA SER A 70 -13.78 5.04 6.06
C SER A 70 -12.69 4.01 5.74
N LEU A 71 -11.42 4.40 5.90
CA LEU A 71 -10.27 3.49 5.72
C LEU A 71 -10.30 2.36 6.77
N ARG A 72 -10.52 2.69 8.04
CA ARG A 72 -10.67 1.70 9.11
C ARG A 72 -11.80 0.71 8.78
N GLU A 73 -12.95 1.21 8.38
CA GLU A 73 -14.12 0.36 8.06
C GLU A 73 -13.84 -0.57 6.87
N SER A 74 -13.12 -0.08 5.86
CA SER A 74 -12.68 -0.90 4.73
C SER A 74 -11.73 -2.02 5.16
N VAL A 75 -10.82 -1.72 6.09
CA VAL A 75 -9.92 -2.72 6.69
C VAL A 75 -10.70 -3.72 7.54
N THR A 76 -11.66 -3.28 8.35
CA THR A 76 -12.55 -4.16 9.14
C THR A 76 -13.31 -5.13 8.25
N ARG A 77 -13.90 -4.66 7.16
CA ARG A 77 -14.61 -5.53 6.20
C ARG A 77 -13.68 -6.56 5.56
N ARG A 78 -12.49 -6.15 5.15
CA ARG A 78 -11.51 -7.06 4.54
C ARG A 78 -10.93 -8.06 5.55
N LEU A 79 -10.79 -7.69 6.82
CA LEU A 79 -10.45 -8.65 7.88
C LEU A 79 -11.53 -9.72 8.02
N ALA A 80 -12.82 -9.33 8.04
CA ALA A 80 -13.91 -10.30 8.09
C ALA A 80 -13.89 -11.27 6.89
N GLU A 81 -13.61 -10.77 5.68
CA GLU A 81 -13.42 -11.63 4.49
C GLU A 81 -12.24 -12.60 4.65
N LEU A 82 -11.12 -12.14 5.22
CA LEU A 82 -9.95 -12.99 5.49
C LEU A 82 -10.25 -14.05 6.55
N GLU A 83 -10.98 -13.71 7.61
CA GLU A 83 -11.37 -14.63 8.68
C GLU A 83 -12.29 -15.75 8.16
N ILE A 84 -13.17 -15.44 7.21
CA ILE A 84 -14.01 -16.45 6.52
C ILE A 84 -13.13 -17.44 5.74
N VAL A 85 -12.10 -16.97 5.05
CA VAL A 85 -11.20 -17.85 4.27
C VAL A 85 -10.26 -18.63 5.18
N TRP A 86 -9.88 -18.09 6.34
CA TRP A 86 -8.89 -18.68 7.24
C TRP A 86 -9.32 -20.01 7.89
N ASP A 87 -10.62 -20.31 7.98
CA ASP A 87 -11.17 -21.56 8.51
C ASP A 87 -10.41 -22.12 9.75
N SER A 88 -10.24 -21.27 10.78
CA SER A 88 -9.54 -21.63 12.02
C SER A 88 -8.11 -22.19 11.85
N GLY A 89 -7.43 -21.87 10.75
CA GLY A 89 -6.09 -22.39 10.43
C GLY A 89 -6.10 -23.75 9.75
N ARG A 90 -7.17 -24.15 9.06
CA ARG A 90 -7.20 -25.35 8.19
C ARG A 90 -7.16 -24.99 6.70
N VAL A 91 -6.45 -23.92 6.37
CA VAL A 91 -6.32 -23.44 4.99
C VAL A 91 -5.41 -24.31 4.14
N ASP A 92 -5.95 -24.79 3.02
CA ASP A 92 -5.18 -25.44 1.97
C ASP A 92 -4.41 -24.40 1.11
N THR A 93 -3.69 -24.86 0.09
CA THR A 93 -2.91 -23.98 -0.81
C THR A 93 -3.80 -22.97 -1.54
N VAL A 94 -4.96 -23.38 -2.01
CA VAL A 94 -5.90 -22.51 -2.76
C VAL A 94 -6.48 -21.42 -1.85
N ALA A 95 -6.85 -21.76 -0.62
CA ALA A 95 -7.32 -20.80 0.38
C ALA A 95 -6.22 -19.80 0.74
N ARG A 96 -4.96 -20.24 0.90
CA ARG A 96 -3.82 -19.34 1.18
C ARG A 96 -3.53 -18.39 0.01
N GLU A 97 -3.62 -18.88 -1.23
CA GLU A 97 -3.54 -18.03 -2.42
C GLU A 97 -4.69 -17.02 -2.45
N ARG A 98 -5.92 -17.43 -2.12
CA ARG A 98 -7.07 -16.52 -2.02
C ARG A 98 -6.88 -15.47 -0.93
N MET A 99 -6.33 -15.83 0.23
CA MET A 99 -5.99 -14.85 1.27
C MET A 99 -4.95 -13.85 0.79
N SER A 100 -3.94 -14.31 0.04
CA SER A 100 -2.96 -13.42 -0.57
C SER A 100 -3.61 -12.42 -1.53
N GLN A 101 -4.62 -12.85 -2.30
CA GLN A 101 -5.43 -11.99 -3.15
C GLN A 101 -6.23 -10.97 -2.36
N LEU A 102 -6.78 -11.35 -1.21
CA LEU A 102 -7.49 -10.43 -0.33
C LEU A 102 -6.56 -9.42 0.35
N ILE A 103 -5.32 -9.79 0.69
CA ILE A 103 -4.35 -8.88 1.32
C ILE A 103 -3.80 -7.87 0.30
N TRP A 104 -3.41 -8.34 -0.88
CA TRP A 104 -2.70 -7.53 -1.87
C TRP A 104 -3.60 -6.96 -2.95
N GLY A 105 -4.81 -7.50 -3.12
CA GLY A 105 -5.80 -7.06 -4.09
C GLY A 105 -6.52 -5.79 -3.65
N ARG A 106 -7.15 -5.13 -4.62
CA ARG A 106 -7.88 -3.88 -4.44
C ARG A 106 -9.10 -4.09 -3.52
N LEU A 107 -9.37 -3.10 -2.68
CA LEU A 107 -10.62 -3.01 -1.92
C LEU A 107 -11.70 -2.50 -2.87
N ASP A 108 -12.79 -3.25 -3.02
CA ASP A 108 -13.95 -2.76 -3.74
C ASP A 108 -14.63 -1.67 -2.91
N ALA A 109 -14.69 -0.46 -3.47
CA ALA A 109 -15.47 0.63 -2.92
C ALA A 109 -16.96 0.36 -3.17
N SER A 110 -17.56 -0.55 -2.39
CA SER A 110 -19.01 -0.83 -2.41
C SER A 110 -19.86 0.32 -1.85
N SER A 111 -19.31 1.54 -1.78
CA SER A 111 -20.00 2.73 -1.30
C SER A 111 -19.84 3.81 -2.36
N GLY A 112 -20.87 4.01 -3.18
CA GLY A 112 -20.93 4.97 -4.29
C GLY A 112 -20.89 6.46 -3.89
N ARG A 113 -20.00 6.84 -2.97
CA ARG A 113 -19.69 8.24 -2.65
C ARG A 113 -18.22 8.50 -2.94
N SER A 114 -18.00 9.16 -4.07
CA SER A 114 -16.79 9.85 -4.57
C SER A 114 -15.41 9.23 -4.34
N GLY A 115 -14.80 8.78 -5.43
CA GLY A 115 -13.37 8.98 -5.71
C GLY A 115 -12.35 8.23 -4.89
N GLY A 116 -12.77 7.29 -4.03
CA GLY A 116 -11.86 6.44 -3.26
C GLY A 116 -10.92 5.69 -4.20
N ALA A 117 -9.62 6.02 -4.14
CA ALA A 117 -8.58 5.23 -4.79
C ALA A 117 -8.81 3.77 -4.40
N ALA A 118 -8.96 2.88 -5.37
CA ALA A 118 -9.11 1.45 -5.10
C ALA A 118 -7.76 0.91 -4.66
N VAL A 119 -7.52 1.09 -3.36
CA VAL A 119 -6.30 0.76 -2.62
C VAL A 119 -6.38 -0.67 -2.12
N SER A 120 -5.23 -1.31 -1.93
CA SER A 120 -5.15 -2.62 -1.27
C SER A 120 -5.36 -2.52 0.24
N LEU A 121 -5.53 -3.66 0.93
CA LEU A 121 -5.58 -3.70 2.40
C LEU A 121 -4.31 -3.08 3.02
N VAL A 122 -3.15 -3.42 2.47
CA VAL A 122 -1.84 -2.92 2.94
C VAL A 122 -1.74 -1.40 2.81
N GLU A 123 -2.26 -0.86 1.71
CA GLU A 123 -2.33 0.58 1.48
C GLU A 123 -3.32 1.25 2.42
N ALA A 124 -4.50 0.68 2.60
CA ALA A 124 -5.52 1.23 3.50
C ALA A 124 -5.03 1.32 4.95
N VAL A 125 -4.33 0.29 5.44
CA VAL A 125 -3.70 0.29 6.78
C VAL A 125 -2.68 1.41 6.90
N ARG A 126 -1.76 1.55 5.91
CA ARG A 126 -0.74 2.61 5.92
C ARG A 126 -1.31 4.01 5.80
N LEU A 127 -2.28 4.19 4.92
CA LEU A 127 -2.98 5.47 4.75
C LEU A 127 -3.74 5.85 6.02
N CYS A 128 -4.39 4.88 6.68
CA CYS A 128 -5.09 5.12 7.93
C CYS A 128 -4.11 5.53 9.04
N ASP A 129 -2.98 4.83 9.21
CA ASP A 129 -1.95 5.22 10.18
C ASP A 129 -1.38 6.63 9.89
N ALA A 130 -1.15 6.97 8.62
CA ALA A 130 -0.68 8.31 8.23
C ALA A 130 -1.69 9.41 8.59
N VAL A 131 -2.96 9.22 8.24
CA VAL A 131 -4.03 10.18 8.56
C VAL A 131 -4.23 10.30 10.08
N VAL A 132 -4.18 9.18 10.82
CA VAL A 132 -4.26 9.19 12.29
C VAL A 132 -3.09 9.97 12.88
N ALA A 133 -1.86 9.72 12.44
CA ALA A 133 -0.68 10.43 12.93
C ALA A 133 -0.77 11.95 12.65
N GLN A 134 -1.27 12.32 11.48
CA GLN A 134 -1.50 13.71 11.11
C GLN A 134 -2.56 14.38 11.99
N LEU A 135 -3.71 13.72 12.21
CA LEU A 135 -4.78 14.20 13.09
C LEU A 135 -4.28 14.41 14.52
N LYS A 136 -3.52 13.44 15.06
CA LYS A 136 -2.88 13.57 16.38
C LYS A 136 -2.02 14.81 16.45
N SER A 137 -1.09 14.94 15.50
CA SER A 137 -0.18 16.08 15.45
C SER A 137 -0.92 17.41 15.40
N ARG A 138 -1.97 17.53 14.56
CA ARG A 138 -2.73 18.77 14.43
C ARG A 138 -3.59 19.09 15.64
N LEU A 139 -4.10 18.09 16.37
CA LEU A 139 -4.90 18.28 17.59
C LEU A 139 -4.04 18.49 18.85
N GLU A 140 -2.80 17.98 18.86
CA GLU A 140 -1.82 18.21 19.94
C GLU A 140 -1.25 19.64 19.92
N PHE A 141 -1.10 20.24 18.74
CA PHE A 141 -0.75 21.66 18.61
C PHE A 141 -1.99 22.53 18.84
N ASP A 142 -1.90 23.47 19.78
CA ASP A 142 -3.00 24.28 20.34
C ASP A 142 -4.16 24.55 19.33
N PRO A 143 -5.39 24.09 19.62
CA PRO A 143 -6.56 24.27 18.75
C PRO A 143 -6.98 25.75 18.56
N SER A 144 -6.38 26.69 19.29
CA SER A 144 -6.52 28.14 19.05
C SER A 144 -5.62 28.67 17.92
N GLY A 145 -4.71 27.85 17.37
CA GLY A 145 -3.83 28.21 16.24
C GLY A 145 -2.62 29.07 16.61
N THR A 146 -2.38 29.29 17.90
CA THR A 146 -1.29 30.12 18.45
C THR A 146 0.08 29.44 18.43
N ASP A 147 0.13 28.10 18.43
CA ASP A 147 1.40 27.35 18.38
C ASP A 147 1.94 27.19 16.94
N VAL A 148 2.32 28.31 16.34
CA VAL A 148 2.93 28.34 15.00
C VAL A 148 4.26 27.57 14.98
N ALA A 149 5.03 27.60 16.07
CA ALA A 149 6.32 26.93 16.15
C ALA A 149 6.18 25.40 16.14
N GLY A 150 5.28 24.84 16.95
CA GLY A 150 4.98 23.41 16.94
C GLY A 150 4.45 22.93 15.61
N ARG A 151 3.52 23.67 15.00
CA ARG A 151 2.99 23.37 13.66
C ARG A 151 4.08 23.32 12.59
N ILE A 152 5.01 24.28 12.57
CA ILE A 152 6.16 24.26 11.65
C ILE A 152 7.00 22.99 11.85
N VAL A 153 7.25 22.57 13.09
CA VAL A 153 7.97 21.32 13.39
C VAL A 153 7.19 20.10 12.87
N GLY A 154 5.87 20.07 13.04
CA GLY A 154 5.00 19.02 12.51
C GLY A 154 5.09 18.89 10.98
N VAL A 155 4.95 20.02 10.26
CA VAL A 155 5.07 20.02 8.79
C VAL A 155 6.47 19.63 8.33
N ARG A 156 7.53 20.03 9.05
CA ARG A 156 8.91 19.56 8.74
C ARG A 156 9.01 18.04 8.83
N ALA A 157 8.48 17.45 9.90
CA ALA A 157 8.49 16.00 10.07
C ALA A 157 7.71 15.29 8.94
N GLU A 158 6.56 15.86 8.52
CA GLU A 158 5.77 15.32 7.41
C GLU A 158 6.47 15.43 6.05
N ILE A 159 7.15 16.54 5.77
CA ILE A 159 7.93 16.72 4.54
C ILE A 159 9.11 15.73 4.49
N GLU A 160 9.78 15.44 5.61
CA GLU A 160 10.83 14.42 5.63
C GLU A 160 10.25 13.01 5.41
N ARG A 161 9.07 12.68 5.95
CA ARG A 161 8.38 11.42 5.60
C ARG A 161 8.05 11.35 4.10
N CYS A 162 7.54 12.44 3.53
CA CYS A 162 7.31 12.52 2.08
C CYS A 162 8.61 12.29 1.30
N ARG A 163 9.72 12.87 1.73
CA ARG A 163 11.03 12.69 1.13
C ARG A 163 11.46 11.22 1.13
N ASP A 164 11.26 10.50 2.24
CA ASP A 164 11.57 9.08 2.33
C ASP A 164 10.76 8.25 1.33
N LEU A 165 9.48 8.61 1.10
CA LEU A 165 8.60 7.95 0.12
C LEU A 165 8.99 8.20 -1.35
N THR A 166 9.85 9.18 -1.63
CA THR A 166 10.36 9.42 -3.00
C THR A 166 11.40 8.39 -3.43
N ARG A 167 11.90 7.56 -2.51
CA ARG A 167 12.92 6.56 -2.77
C ARG A 167 12.31 5.18 -2.91
N ASP A 168 12.82 4.39 -3.84
CA ASP A 168 12.51 2.96 -3.91
C ASP A 168 13.37 2.14 -2.93
N ALA A 169 13.15 0.83 -2.88
CA ALA A 169 13.88 -0.08 -1.99
C ALA A 169 15.39 -0.16 -2.30
N ARG A 170 15.83 0.27 -3.49
CA ARG A 170 17.24 0.33 -3.91
C ARG A 170 17.85 1.72 -3.67
N GLY A 171 17.07 2.67 -3.15
CA GLY A 171 17.48 4.05 -2.93
C GLY A 171 17.38 4.95 -4.17
N THR A 172 16.81 4.47 -5.27
CA THR A 172 16.59 5.27 -6.49
C THR A 172 15.55 6.34 -6.20
N VAL A 173 15.86 7.59 -6.57
CA VAL A 173 14.98 8.73 -6.34
C VAL A 173 14.03 8.93 -7.53
N ASP A 174 12.73 8.97 -7.26
CA ASP A 174 11.70 9.47 -8.14
C ASP A 174 11.82 11.01 -8.24
N ARG A 175 12.50 11.50 -9.29
CA ARG A 175 12.83 12.93 -9.42
C ARG A 175 11.59 13.84 -9.45
N PRO A 176 10.53 13.55 -10.23
CA PRO A 176 9.30 14.34 -10.19
C PRO A 176 8.65 14.40 -8.81
N ALA A 177 8.67 13.29 -8.05
CA ALA A 177 8.20 13.30 -6.67
C ALA A 177 9.10 14.14 -5.75
N ALA A 178 10.42 14.00 -5.88
CA ALA A 178 11.40 14.75 -5.10
C ALA A 178 11.33 16.26 -5.34
N GLU A 179 11.08 16.69 -6.57
CA GLU A 179 10.87 18.10 -6.91
C GLU A 179 9.64 18.69 -6.20
N ARG A 180 8.51 17.97 -6.19
CA ARG A 180 7.30 18.39 -5.46
C ARG A 180 7.55 18.53 -3.96
N VAL A 181 8.27 17.59 -3.35
CA VAL A 181 8.68 17.66 -1.94
C VAL A 181 9.59 18.86 -1.69
N ALA A 182 10.54 19.13 -2.59
CA ALA A 182 11.45 20.27 -2.47
C ALA A 182 10.71 21.63 -2.54
N VAL A 183 9.66 21.73 -3.36
CA VAL A 183 8.79 22.92 -3.42
C VAL A 183 8.08 23.15 -2.09
N LEU A 184 7.50 22.12 -1.46
CA LEU A 184 6.86 22.26 -0.16
C LEU A 184 7.87 22.66 0.93
N ARG A 185 9.08 22.09 0.91
CA ARG A 185 10.15 22.45 1.84
C ARG A 185 10.55 23.92 1.72
N SER A 186 10.76 24.41 0.49
CA SER A 186 11.09 25.81 0.23
C SER A 186 9.98 26.76 0.73
N ARG A 187 8.71 26.38 0.51
CA ARG A 187 7.56 27.13 1.05
C ARG A 187 7.55 27.14 2.58
N LEU A 188 7.84 26.01 3.23
CA LEU A 188 7.91 25.92 4.69
C LEU A 188 9.01 26.82 5.26
N ASP A 189 10.22 26.78 4.67
CA ASP A 189 11.34 27.60 5.10
C ASP A 189 11.00 29.09 4.99
N ALA A 190 10.39 29.51 3.89
CA ALA A 190 9.94 30.88 3.70
C ALA A 190 8.86 31.32 4.73
N LEU A 191 7.95 30.42 5.11
CA LEU A 191 6.95 30.68 6.15
C LEU A 191 7.57 30.72 7.55
N ALA A 192 8.50 29.83 7.86
CA ALA A 192 9.21 29.81 9.13
C ALA A 192 10.02 31.10 9.35
N GLU A 193 10.69 31.58 8.30
CA GLU A 193 11.39 32.86 8.32
C GLU A 193 10.44 34.05 8.56
N LYS A 194 9.26 34.06 7.94
CA LYS A 194 8.25 35.10 8.17
C LYS A 194 7.69 35.04 9.59
N ALA A 195 7.38 33.85 10.09
CA ALA A 195 6.90 33.63 11.45
C ALA A 195 7.94 34.07 12.49
N GLY A 196 9.23 33.79 12.27
CA GLY A 196 10.32 34.24 13.12
C GLY A 196 10.47 35.77 13.19
N ARG A 197 9.98 36.50 12.18
CA ARG A 197 9.87 37.97 12.18
C ARG A 197 8.56 38.49 12.77
N GLY A 198 7.71 37.61 13.30
CA GLY A 198 6.43 37.97 13.92
C GLY A 198 5.27 38.18 12.93
N ALA A 199 5.41 37.77 11.66
CA ALA A 199 4.29 37.83 10.72
C ALA A 199 3.25 36.75 11.01
N ASP A 200 1.96 37.08 10.84
CA ASP A 200 0.91 36.07 10.85
C ASP A 200 1.00 35.19 9.59
N VAL A 201 1.27 33.91 9.81
CA VAL A 201 1.39 32.89 8.76
C VAL A 201 0.30 31.82 8.87
N SER A 202 -0.71 32.01 9.72
CA SER A 202 -1.68 30.98 10.09
C SER A 202 -2.41 30.40 8.88
N GLY A 203 -2.87 31.25 7.96
CA GLY A 203 -3.54 30.85 6.73
C GLY A 203 -2.62 30.09 5.75
N PRO A 204 -1.50 30.69 5.29
CA PRO A 204 -0.54 30.02 4.42
C PRO A 204 0.04 28.72 5.00
N LEU A 205 0.24 28.66 6.32
CA LEU A 205 0.70 27.44 7.00
C LEU A 205 -0.37 26.35 6.97
N GLY A 206 -1.64 26.69 7.22
CA GLY A 206 -2.75 25.76 7.07
C GLY A 206 -2.90 25.20 5.65
N GLN A 207 -2.67 26.03 4.63
CA GLN A 207 -2.64 25.55 3.25
C GLN A 207 -1.48 24.57 3.00
N LEU A 208 -0.30 24.87 3.55
CA LEU A 208 0.88 24.02 3.40
C LEU A 208 0.71 22.65 4.07
N GLU A 209 0.07 22.61 5.25
CA GLU A 209 -0.31 21.36 5.96
C GLU A 209 -1.25 20.50 5.10
N ASN A 210 -2.23 21.11 4.43
CA ASN A 210 -3.13 20.38 3.54
C ASN A 210 -2.42 19.88 2.27
N ASP A 211 -1.53 20.70 1.71
CA ASP A 211 -0.74 20.36 0.52
C ASP A 211 0.23 19.20 0.82
N SER A 212 0.91 19.22 1.97
CA SER A 212 1.81 18.13 2.40
C SER A 212 1.05 16.84 2.63
N ALA A 213 -0.12 16.89 3.28
CA ALA A 213 -0.89 15.71 3.59
C ALA A 213 -1.49 15.05 2.34
N ARG A 214 -1.87 15.87 1.35
CA ARG A 214 -2.26 15.36 0.04
C ARG A 214 -1.08 14.68 -0.66
N LEU A 215 0.09 15.32 -0.67
CA LEU A 215 1.27 14.75 -1.30
C LEU A 215 1.70 13.44 -0.62
N GLU A 216 1.69 13.35 0.71
CA GLU A 216 2.04 12.13 1.46
C GLU A 216 1.15 10.96 1.03
N ARG A 217 -0.18 11.18 0.98
CA ARG A 217 -1.14 10.16 0.55
C ARG A 217 -0.87 9.68 -0.87
N ASP A 218 -0.66 10.61 -1.81
CA ASP A 218 -0.35 10.27 -3.20
C ASP A 218 0.96 9.47 -3.30
N LEU A 219 1.97 9.84 -2.52
CA LEU A 219 3.25 9.15 -2.49
C LEU A 219 3.16 7.74 -1.88
N ILE A 220 2.34 7.55 -0.83
CA ILE A 220 2.08 6.22 -0.26
C ILE A 220 1.47 5.29 -1.32
N ILE A 221 0.47 5.78 -2.05
CA ILE A 221 -0.20 5.04 -3.13
C ILE A 221 0.81 4.72 -4.24
N ALA A 222 1.53 5.73 -4.75
CA ALA A 222 2.50 5.54 -5.83
C ALA A 222 3.64 4.58 -5.42
N ALA A 223 4.17 4.71 -4.21
CA ALA A 223 5.20 3.81 -3.69
C ALA A 223 4.70 2.38 -3.51
N SER A 224 3.42 2.18 -3.19
CA SER A 224 2.81 0.85 -3.15
C SER A 224 2.64 0.27 -4.56
N GLN A 225 2.12 1.05 -5.50
CA GLN A 225 1.93 0.63 -6.89
C GLN A 225 3.26 0.24 -7.57
N ARG A 226 4.33 1.03 -7.37
CA ARG A 226 5.67 0.71 -7.87
C ARG A 226 6.19 -0.60 -7.30
N ARG A 227 6.04 -0.81 -5.98
CA ARG A 227 6.44 -2.07 -5.33
C ARG A 227 5.63 -3.26 -5.82
N GLY A 228 4.34 -3.06 -6.10
CA GLY A 228 3.50 -4.07 -6.76
C GLY A 228 4.05 -4.43 -8.13
N LEU A 229 4.27 -3.43 -8.99
CA LEU A 229 4.73 -3.62 -10.36
C LEU A 229 6.09 -4.31 -10.44
N GLU A 230 7.07 -3.92 -9.64
CA GLU A 230 8.39 -4.56 -9.61
C GLU A 230 8.29 -6.04 -9.18
N ARG A 231 7.43 -6.34 -8.20
CA ARG A 231 7.20 -7.73 -7.78
C ARG A 231 6.52 -8.55 -8.87
N ASP A 232 5.50 -8.00 -9.51
CA ASP A 232 4.76 -8.68 -10.57
C ASP A 232 5.67 -8.93 -11.79
N ARG A 233 6.60 -8.01 -12.07
CA ARG A 233 7.66 -8.21 -13.08
C ARG A 233 8.57 -9.39 -12.72
N LEU A 234 9.10 -9.45 -11.50
CA LEU A 234 9.92 -10.57 -11.05
C LEU A 234 9.16 -11.90 -11.16
N ARG A 235 7.87 -11.91 -10.81
CA ARG A 235 7.03 -13.10 -10.94
C ARG A 235 6.84 -13.51 -12.40
N ALA A 236 6.61 -12.56 -13.30
CA ALA A 236 6.50 -12.81 -14.72
C ALA A 236 7.80 -13.43 -15.28
N GLN A 237 8.97 -12.97 -14.81
CA GLN A 237 10.27 -13.57 -15.15
C GLN A 237 10.35 -15.03 -14.69
N GLU A 238 10.05 -15.31 -13.42
CA GLU A 238 10.07 -16.67 -12.87
C GLU A 238 9.15 -17.63 -13.64
N LEU A 239 7.94 -17.16 -14.00
CA LEU A 239 6.97 -17.95 -14.77
C LEU A 239 7.45 -18.21 -16.20
N ALA A 240 8.07 -17.20 -16.85
CA ALA A 240 8.63 -17.35 -18.19
C ALA A 240 9.76 -18.37 -18.20
N GLU A 241 10.71 -18.28 -17.26
CA GLU A 241 11.79 -19.27 -17.11
C GLU A 241 11.25 -20.68 -16.82
N ALA A 242 10.20 -20.79 -16.00
CA ALA A 242 9.56 -22.08 -15.73
C ALA A 242 8.86 -22.66 -16.96
N ALA A 243 8.28 -21.82 -17.82
CA ALA A 243 7.69 -22.24 -19.08
C ALA A 243 8.78 -22.68 -20.08
N GLU A 244 9.87 -21.92 -20.21
CA GLU A 244 11.02 -22.27 -21.05
C GLU A 244 11.64 -23.62 -20.65
N ARG A 245 11.80 -23.88 -19.34
CA ARG A 245 12.29 -25.19 -18.85
C ARG A 245 11.41 -26.37 -19.26
N ARG A 246 10.10 -26.16 -19.39
CA ARG A 246 9.14 -27.20 -19.82
C ARG A 246 9.12 -27.39 -21.33
N GLU A 247 9.56 -26.41 -22.08
CA GLU A 247 9.54 -26.41 -23.54
C GLU A 247 10.38 -27.55 -24.15
N ALA A 248 11.62 -27.75 -23.66
CA ALA A 248 12.53 -28.75 -24.21
C ALA A 248 12.01 -30.20 -24.05
N PRO A 249 11.59 -30.65 -22.85
CA PRO A 249 10.97 -31.98 -22.69
C PRO A 249 9.71 -32.16 -23.53
N LEU A 250 8.88 -31.12 -23.69
CA LEU A 250 7.68 -31.18 -24.53
C LEU A 250 8.02 -31.33 -26.02
N ARG A 251 9.04 -30.62 -26.51
CA ARG A 251 9.53 -30.77 -27.89
C ARG A 251 10.05 -32.20 -28.13
N GLU A 252 10.77 -32.77 -27.17
CA GLU A 252 11.23 -34.16 -27.25
C GLU A 252 10.07 -35.16 -27.27
N LEU A 253 9.07 -34.95 -26.41
CA LEU A 253 7.84 -35.77 -26.38
C LEU A 253 7.09 -35.71 -27.71
N VAL A 254 6.92 -34.52 -28.29
CA VAL A 254 6.27 -34.35 -29.60
C VAL A 254 7.08 -35.04 -30.70
N ALA A 255 8.41 -34.93 -30.68
CA ALA A 255 9.28 -35.62 -31.63
C ALA A 255 9.15 -37.15 -31.50
N ARG A 256 9.02 -37.69 -30.28
CA ARG A 256 8.78 -39.13 -30.05
C ARG A 256 7.40 -39.57 -30.54
N CYS A 257 6.33 -38.85 -30.19
CA CYS A 257 4.97 -39.16 -30.64
C CYS A 257 4.87 -39.19 -32.17
N ARG A 258 5.57 -38.28 -32.87
CA ARG A 258 5.61 -38.27 -34.34
C ARG A 258 6.29 -39.48 -34.97
N ARG A 259 7.20 -40.14 -34.24
CA ARG A 259 7.86 -41.37 -34.70
C ARG A 259 7.03 -42.62 -34.44
N GLU A 260 6.28 -42.64 -33.34
CA GLU A 260 5.64 -43.86 -32.82
C GLU A 260 4.16 -44.00 -33.20
N ILE A 261 3.48 -42.89 -33.52
CA ILE A 261 2.05 -42.87 -33.81
C ILE A 261 1.85 -42.65 -35.31
N ALA A 262 1.04 -43.50 -35.96
CA ALA A 262 0.79 -43.47 -37.40
C ALA A 262 0.13 -42.17 -37.90
N ASP A 263 -0.77 -41.57 -37.10
CA ASP A 263 -1.37 -40.26 -37.36
C ASP A 263 -1.32 -39.39 -36.09
N PRO A 264 -0.18 -38.74 -35.81
CA PRO A 264 0.03 -37.98 -34.58
C PRO A 264 -0.68 -36.62 -34.66
N PRO A 265 -1.19 -36.08 -33.53
CA PRO A 265 -1.79 -34.75 -33.50
C PRO A 265 -0.78 -33.67 -33.89
N ARG A 266 -1.21 -32.73 -34.76
CA ARG A 266 -0.40 -31.61 -35.25
C ARG A 266 -0.48 -30.40 -34.33
N LEU A 267 -0.09 -30.58 -33.07
CA LEU A 267 0.03 -29.48 -32.11
C LEU A 267 1.46 -28.92 -32.14
N ALA A 268 1.58 -27.60 -32.13
CA ALA A 268 2.86 -26.92 -31.99
C ALA A 268 3.19 -26.77 -30.49
N VAL A 269 4.46 -26.95 -30.12
CA VAL A 269 4.95 -26.50 -28.81
C VAL A 269 5.25 -25.00 -28.94
N PRO A 270 4.60 -24.13 -28.15
CA PRO A 270 4.89 -22.71 -28.16
C PRO A 270 6.36 -22.42 -27.84
N ASP A 271 6.91 -21.38 -28.49
CA ASP A 271 8.26 -20.89 -28.28
C ASP A 271 8.21 -19.72 -27.30
N VAL A 272 8.49 -19.99 -26.02
CA VAL A 272 8.31 -19.03 -24.92
C VAL A 272 9.29 -17.87 -25.07
N SER A 273 10.48 -18.12 -25.64
CA SER A 273 11.51 -17.10 -25.87
C SER A 273 11.03 -15.93 -26.74
N ARG A 274 10.01 -16.15 -27.60
CA ARG A 274 9.40 -15.11 -28.44
C ARG A 274 8.56 -14.09 -27.67
N LEU A 275 8.21 -14.36 -26.41
CA LEU A 275 7.50 -13.41 -25.57
C LEU A 275 8.40 -12.25 -25.12
N GLY A 276 9.73 -12.46 -25.11
CA GLY A 276 10.71 -11.48 -24.65
C GLY A 276 10.66 -11.25 -23.13
N GLU A 277 11.31 -10.17 -22.70
CA GLU A 277 11.36 -9.79 -21.28
C GLU A 277 10.03 -9.15 -20.82
N PRO A 278 9.65 -9.31 -19.53
CA PRO A 278 8.48 -8.64 -18.97
C PRO A 278 8.55 -7.11 -19.10
N PRO A 279 7.46 -6.43 -19.55
CA PRO A 279 7.41 -4.97 -19.69
C PRO A 279 7.43 -4.18 -18.38
N ALA A 280 7.88 -2.93 -18.44
CA ALA A 280 8.17 -2.08 -17.27
C ALA A 280 6.95 -1.35 -16.73
N ASP A 281 5.92 -1.20 -17.55
CA ASP A 281 4.65 -0.59 -17.22
C ASP A 281 3.59 -1.66 -16.90
N ARG A 282 2.54 -1.24 -16.17
CA ARG A 282 1.48 -2.13 -15.70
C ARG A 282 0.70 -2.78 -16.84
N GLU A 283 0.31 -2.00 -17.84
CA GLU A 283 -0.52 -2.47 -18.94
C GLU A 283 0.21 -3.51 -19.79
N GLY A 284 1.47 -3.23 -20.15
CA GLY A 284 2.34 -4.16 -20.86
C GLY A 284 2.59 -5.44 -20.06
N LEU A 285 2.76 -5.34 -18.74
CA LEU A 285 2.95 -6.51 -17.87
C LEU A 285 1.69 -7.39 -17.82
N ASP A 286 0.50 -6.81 -17.71
CA ASP A 286 -0.75 -7.56 -17.70
C ASP A 286 -0.96 -8.29 -19.05
N GLN A 287 -0.68 -7.62 -20.17
CA GLN A 287 -0.70 -8.23 -21.51
C GLN A 287 0.36 -9.33 -21.67
N TYR A 288 1.54 -9.14 -21.08
CA TYR A 288 2.60 -10.16 -21.07
C TYR A 288 2.15 -11.41 -20.31
N LEU A 289 1.60 -11.25 -19.10
CA LEU A 289 1.10 -12.36 -18.28
C LEU A 289 -0.05 -13.12 -18.97
N ALA A 290 -0.96 -12.41 -19.63
CA ALA A 290 -2.02 -13.03 -20.43
C ALA A 290 -1.45 -13.90 -21.56
N ARG A 291 -0.45 -13.39 -22.30
CA ARG A 291 0.24 -14.16 -23.35
C ARG A 291 1.02 -15.34 -22.78
N LEU A 292 1.70 -15.15 -21.66
CA LEU A 292 2.45 -16.21 -20.98
C LEU A 292 1.52 -17.34 -20.50
N THR A 293 0.33 -17.00 -19.99
CA THR A 293 -0.70 -17.97 -19.59
C THR A 293 -1.25 -18.74 -20.79
N ALA A 294 -1.34 -18.10 -21.96
CA ALA A 294 -1.78 -18.77 -23.18
C ALA A 294 -0.76 -19.78 -23.76
N VAL A 295 0.52 -19.67 -23.39
CA VAL A 295 1.60 -20.55 -23.89
C VAL A 295 2.19 -21.49 -22.84
N GLY A 296 1.96 -21.20 -21.55
CA GLY A 296 2.46 -21.96 -20.41
C GLY A 296 1.49 -23.03 -19.96
#